data_AF-A0AAW0W909-F1
#
_entry.id   AF-A0AAW0W909-F1
#
_cell.length_a   1.000
_cell.length_b   1.000
_cell.length_c   1.000
_cell.angle_alpha   90.00
_cell.angle_beta   90.00
_cell.angle_gamma   90.00
#
_symmetry.space_group_name_H-M   'P 1'
#
loop_
_entity.id
_entity.type
_entity.pdbx_description
1 polymer ?
#
loop_
_entity_poly.entity_id
_entity_poly.type
_entity_poly.pdbx_seq_one_letter_code
_entity_poly.pdbx_strand_id
1 'polypeptide(L)'
;WAREEALTQAQYALRVGPAILTHFEDYFNQPYPLPKQDMIAIPDFSAGAMENWGLITYRETTLLYDPDESSPSNQYGVALTVAHELAHQWFGNIVTPKWWTDLWLNEGFAAFVQYIGMDHIEPSWKVIELFVINK
;
A
#
# COMPACT_ATOMS: atom_id res chain seq x y z
N TRP A 1 -4.30 12.43 2.04
CA TRP A 1 -4.25 13.48 3.07
C TRP A 1 -2.83 13.62 3.58
N ALA A 2 -2.36 14.85 3.75
CA ALA A 2 -1.05 15.17 4.32
C ALA A 2 -1.13 16.58 4.91
N ARG A 3 -0.08 17.01 5.62
CA ARG A 3 0.11 18.43 5.97
C ARG A 3 0.14 19.29 4.72
N GLU A 4 -0.30 20.54 4.83
CA GLU A 4 -0.49 21.46 3.69
C GLU A 4 0.78 21.61 2.84
N GLU A 5 1.91 21.81 3.52
CA GLU A 5 3.26 21.95 2.96
C GLU A 5 3.76 20.70 2.23
N ALA A 6 3.16 19.54 2.49
CA ALA A 6 3.58 18.24 1.96
C ALA A 6 2.59 17.66 0.94
N LEU A 7 1.49 18.35 0.64
CA LEU A 7 0.45 17.86 -0.27
C LEU A 7 0.97 17.56 -1.68
N THR A 8 1.93 18.33 -2.17
CA THR A 8 2.55 18.12 -3.48
C THR A 8 3.30 16.80 -3.58
N GLN A 9 3.82 16.30 -2.46
CA GLN A 9 4.55 15.02 -2.40
C GLN A 9 3.61 13.81 -2.36
N ALA A 10 2.30 14.01 -2.17
CA ALA A 10 1.31 12.92 -2.15
C ALA A 10 0.86 12.49 -3.56
N GLN A 11 1.33 13.15 -4.63
CA GLN A 11 0.84 12.93 -5.99
C GLN A 11 1.12 11.51 -6.50
N TYR A 12 2.28 10.94 -6.16
CA TYR A 12 2.60 9.58 -6.56
C TYR A 12 1.64 8.57 -5.93
N ALA A 13 1.42 8.66 -4.61
CA ALA A 13 0.46 7.84 -3.88
C ALA A 13 -0.98 7.99 -4.43
N LEU A 14 -1.40 9.22 -4.75
CA LEU A 14 -2.71 9.51 -5.32
C LEU A 14 -2.92 8.90 -6.71
N ARG A 15 -1.84 8.76 -7.49
CA ARG A 15 -1.87 8.06 -8.78
C ARG A 15 -1.98 6.54 -8.61
N VAL A 16 -1.14 5.96 -7.74
CA VAL A 16 -1.02 4.50 -7.63
C VAL A 16 -2.12 3.86 -6.81
N GLY A 17 -2.59 4.51 -5.75
CA GLY A 17 -3.57 3.94 -4.82
C GLY A 17 -4.86 3.49 -5.50
N PRO A 18 -5.56 4.36 -6.26
CA PRO A 18 -6.76 3.98 -6.99
C PRO A 18 -6.52 2.88 -8.03
N ALA A 19 -5.39 2.94 -8.75
CA ALA A 19 -5.04 1.93 -9.75
C ALA A 19 -4.84 0.54 -9.13
N ILE A 20 -4.14 0.48 -7.99
CA ILE A 20 -3.96 -0.78 -7.24
C ILE A 20 -5.30 -1.27 -6.69
N LEU A 21 -6.12 -0.37 -6.11
CA LEU A 21 -7.41 -0.76 -5.54
C LEU A 21 -8.31 -1.38 -6.62
N THR A 22 -8.48 -0.72 -7.77
CA THR A 22 -9.23 -1.28 -8.91
C THR A 22 -8.65 -2.62 -9.37
N HIS A 23 -7.32 -2.72 -9.46
CA HIS A 23 -6.68 -3.97 -9.85
C HIS A 23 -7.01 -5.12 -8.88
N PHE A 24 -7.01 -4.87 -7.57
CA PHE A 24 -7.36 -5.89 -6.58
C PHE A 24 -8.84 -6.26 -6.60
N GLU A 25 -9.75 -5.32 -6.85
CA GLU A 25 -11.17 -5.63 -7.07
C GLU A 25 -11.35 -6.65 -8.20
N ASP A 26 -10.70 -6.41 -9.34
CA ASP A 26 -10.74 -7.29 -10.51
C ASP A 26 -10.03 -8.62 -10.25
N TYR A 27 -8.84 -8.58 -9.66
CA TYR A 27 -8.00 -9.75 -9.43
C TYR A 27 -8.63 -10.74 -8.45
N PHE A 28 -9.25 -10.24 -7.38
CA PHE A 28 -9.96 -11.08 -6.40
C PHE A 28 -11.41 -11.37 -6.80
N ASN A 29 -11.91 -10.72 -7.85
CA ASN A 29 -13.33 -10.78 -8.25
C ASN A 29 -14.26 -10.50 -7.05
N GLN A 30 -13.88 -9.52 -6.23
CA GLN A 30 -14.57 -9.12 -5.01
C GLN A 30 -14.43 -7.61 -4.87
N PRO A 31 -15.51 -6.82 -5.05
CA PRO A 31 -15.45 -5.37 -4.94
C PRO A 31 -15.02 -4.90 -3.55
N TYR A 32 -14.37 -3.74 -3.51
CA TYR A 32 -14.11 -3.03 -2.27
C TYR A 32 -15.44 -2.48 -1.72
N PRO A 33 -15.82 -2.82 -0.47
CA PRO A 33 -17.20 -2.62 -0.04
C PRO A 33 -17.52 -1.21 0.47
N LEU A 34 -16.51 -0.37 0.72
CA LEU A 34 -16.73 0.98 1.25
C LEU A 34 -16.81 2.00 0.11
N PRO A 35 -17.56 3.11 0.28
CA PRO A 35 -17.72 4.11 -0.77
C PRO A 35 -16.47 4.95 -1.04
N LYS A 36 -15.44 4.85 -0.18
CA LYS A 36 -14.17 5.56 -0.30
C LYS A 36 -13.04 4.84 0.43
N GLN A 37 -11.82 5.15 0.03
CA GLN A 37 -10.59 4.80 0.74
C GLN A 37 -9.75 6.06 0.89
N ASP A 38 -9.47 6.47 2.13
CA ASP A 38 -8.54 7.56 2.42
C ASP A 38 -7.15 7.02 2.72
N MET A 39 -6.11 7.75 2.32
CA MET A 39 -4.72 7.50 2.70
C MET A 39 -4.18 8.76 3.37
N ILE A 40 -3.65 8.67 4.59
CA ILE A 40 -3.16 9.84 5.33
C ILE A 40 -1.70 9.66 5.79
N ALA A 41 -0.87 10.66 5.48
CA ALA A 41 0.49 10.77 5.99
C ALA A 41 0.46 11.45 7.38
N ILE A 42 1.00 10.77 8.38
CA ILE A 42 1.08 11.20 9.78
C ILE A 42 2.56 11.49 10.11
N PRO A 43 2.89 12.70 10.62
CA PRO A 43 4.27 13.07 10.95
C PRO A 43 4.90 12.14 12.00
N ASP A 44 4.17 11.88 13.09
CA ASP A 44 4.61 11.04 14.19
C ASP A 44 3.85 9.71 14.17
N PHE A 45 4.42 8.71 13.49
CA PHE A 45 3.83 7.38 13.38
C PHE A 45 4.85 6.29 13.70
N SER A 46 4.54 5.43 14.67
CA SER A 46 5.48 4.43 15.19
C SER A 46 5.77 3.33 14.17
N ALA A 47 4.73 2.82 13.51
CA ALA A 47 4.84 1.84 12.44
C ALA A 47 5.21 2.49 11.10
N GLY A 48 5.29 1.66 10.05
CA GLY A 48 5.43 2.13 8.67
C GLY A 48 4.08 2.61 8.10
N ALA A 49 3.04 1.80 8.26
CA ALA A 49 1.66 2.12 7.93
C ALA A 49 0.70 1.23 8.77
N MET A 50 -0.61 1.40 8.60
CA MET A 50 -1.66 0.59 9.25
C MET A 50 -2.96 0.64 8.44
N GLU A 51 -3.55 -0.52 8.22
CA GLU A 51 -4.54 -0.83 7.18
C GLU A 51 -5.99 -0.45 7.50
N ASN A 52 -6.23 0.47 8.45
CA ASN A 52 -7.57 0.72 8.99
C ASN A 52 -8.60 0.93 7.86
N TRP A 53 -9.70 0.18 7.91
CA TRP A 53 -10.61 0.04 6.78
C TRP A 53 -11.25 1.38 6.38
N GLY A 54 -10.94 1.86 5.18
CA GLY A 54 -11.41 3.15 4.65
C GLY A 54 -10.55 4.36 5.04
N LEU A 55 -9.55 4.20 5.92
CA LEU A 55 -8.59 5.24 6.30
C LEU A 55 -7.23 4.61 6.65
N ILE A 56 -6.42 4.34 5.64
CA ILE A 56 -5.07 3.82 5.86
C ILE A 56 -4.17 4.95 6.34
N THR A 57 -3.43 4.71 7.42
CA THR A 57 -2.50 5.67 8.00
C THR A 57 -1.06 5.28 7.68
N TYR A 58 -0.24 6.25 7.30
CA TYR A 58 1.14 6.06 6.90
C TYR A 58 2.06 6.98 7.69
N ARG A 59 3.29 6.55 7.93
CA ARG A 59 4.38 7.48 8.20
C ARG A 59 4.63 8.33 6.95
N GLU A 60 5.01 9.59 7.12
CA GLU A 60 5.31 10.47 5.97
C GLU A 60 6.25 9.84 4.93
N THR A 61 7.32 9.18 5.39
CA THR A 61 8.33 8.54 4.54
C THR A 61 7.82 7.33 3.75
N THR A 62 6.64 6.79 4.06
CA THR A 62 6.05 5.61 3.40
C THR A 62 4.85 5.96 2.52
N LEU A 63 4.48 7.25 2.43
CA LEU A 63 3.41 7.73 1.55
C LEU A 63 3.84 8.90 0.66
N LEU A 64 4.71 9.78 1.15
CA LEU A 64 5.13 10.98 0.44
C LEU A 64 6.37 10.70 -0.41
N TYR A 65 6.36 11.23 -1.63
CA TYR A 65 7.43 11.12 -2.59
C TYR A 65 7.61 12.43 -3.36
N ASP A 66 8.82 12.95 -3.33
CA ASP A 66 9.23 14.14 -4.07
C ASP A 66 10.16 13.73 -5.23
N PRO A 67 9.81 13.93 -6.51
CA PRO A 67 10.64 13.50 -7.63
C PRO A 67 11.98 14.25 -7.73
N ASP A 68 12.09 15.45 -7.14
CA ASP A 68 13.31 16.26 -7.21
C ASP A 68 14.31 15.90 -6.09
N GLU A 69 13.80 15.42 -4.94
CA GLU A 69 14.61 15.18 -3.73
C GLU A 69 14.66 13.70 -3.29
N SER A 70 13.63 12.90 -3.58
CA SER A 70 13.52 11.52 -3.12
C SER A 70 14.25 10.55 -4.05
N SER A 71 14.88 9.53 -3.47
CA SER A 71 15.56 8.51 -4.27
C SER A 71 14.57 7.59 -4.99
N PRO A 72 15.02 6.86 -6.02
CA PRO A 72 14.23 5.77 -6.61
C PRO A 72 13.82 4.69 -5.60
N SER A 73 14.66 4.43 -4.58
CA SER A 73 14.30 3.49 -3.52
C SER A 73 13.19 4.01 -2.60
N ASN A 74 13.08 5.33 -2.41
CA ASN A 74 11.94 5.92 -1.71
C ASN A 74 10.65 5.73 -2.53
N GLN A 75 10.69 5.98 -3.84
CA GLN A 75 9.54 5.76 -4.72
C GLN A 75 9.06 4.31 -4.67
N TYR A 76 10.00 3.36 -4.75
CA TYR A 76 9.73 1.93 -4.62
C TYR A 76 9.10 1.59 -3.26
N GLY A 77 9.65 2.12 -2.17
CA GLY A 77 9.12 1.91 -0.83
C GLY A 77 7.68 2.41 -0.68
N VAL A 78 7.37 3.60 -1.20
CA VAL A 78 6.00 4.14 -1.21
C VAL A 78 5.05 3.24 -2.01
N ALA A 79 5.44 2.82 -3.21
CA ALA A 79 4.63 1.91 -4.03
C ALA A 79 4.35 0.59 -3.30
N LEU A 80 5.39 0.00 -2.70
CA LEU A 80 5.31 -1.25 -1.97
C LEU A 80 4.38 -1.15 -0.77
N THR A 81 4.55 -0.13 0.08
CA THR A 81 3.72 0.06 1.27
C THR A 81 2.28 0.37 0.89
N VAL A 82 2.02 1.24 -0.11
CA VAL A 82 0.65 1.50 -0.56
C VAL A 82 -0.02 0.21 -1.06
N ALA A 83 0.68 -0.62 -1.83
CA ALA A 83 0.16 -1.91 -2.28
C ALA A 83 -0.12 -2.88 -1.13
N HIS A 84 0.75 -2.91 -0.12
CA HIS A 84 0.60 -3.75 1.08
C HIS A 84 -0.69 -3.41 1.85
N GLU A 85 -0.87 -2.14 2.19
CA GLU A 85 -2.02 -1.70 2.97
C GLU A 85 -3.34 -1.83 2.21
N LEU A 86 -3.30 -1.68 0.88
CA LEU A 86 -4.47 -1.93 0.03
C LEU A 86 -4.80 -3.43 -0.07
N ALA A 87 -3.81 -4.32 -0.02
CA ALA A 87 -4.04 -5.76 0.02
C ALA A 87 -4.76 -6.19 1.30
N HIS A 88 -4.45 -5.55 2.43
CA HIS A 88 -5.12 -5.78 3.70
C HIS A 88 -6.64 -5.49 3.68
N GLN A 89 -7.12 -4.69 2.72
CA GLN A 89 -8.55 -4.47 2.55
C GLN A 89 -9.30 -5.78 2.25
N TRP A 90 -8.63 -6.78 1.65
CA TRP A 90 -9.12 -8.14 1.53
C TRP A 90 -8.56 -9.07 2.62
N PHE A 91 -7.25 -9.03 2.86
CA PHE A 91 -6.54 -9.91 3.79
C PHE A 91 -6.24 -9.24 5.12
N GLY A 92 -7.25 -9.19 5.98
CA GLY A 92 -7.20 -8.53 7.28
C GLY A 92 -8.55 -7.90 7.62
N ASN A 93 -9.12 -7.18 6.65
CA ASN A 93 -10.39 -6.47 6.82
C ASN A 93 -11.60 -7.31 6.39
N ILE A 94 -11.70 -7.74 5.11
CA ILE A 94 -12.79 -8.63 4.66
C ILE A 94 -12.65 -10.02 5.29
N VAL A 95 -11.46 -10.61 5.23
CA VAL A 95 -11.14 -11.88 5.87
C VAL A 95 -10.14 -11.63 6.99
N THR A 96 -10.57 -11.83 8.24
CA THR A 96 -9.75 -11.62 9.43
C THR A 96 -9.44 -12.95 10.12
N PRO A 97 -8.21 -13.18 10.60
CA PRO A 97 -7.87 -14.38 11.37
C PRO A 97 -8.71 -14.41 12.64
N LYS A 98 -9.08 -15.63 13.04
CA LYS A 98 -9.82 -15.83 14.29
C LYS A 98 -9.00 -15.45 15.52
N TRP A 99 -7.67 -15.60 15.44
CA TRP A 99 -6.75 -15.29 16.53
C TRP A 99 -5.37 -14.89 16.01
N TRP A 100 -4.61 -14.18 16.84
CA TRP A 100 -3.29 -13.63 16.52
C TRP A 100 -2.22 -14.68 16.18
N THR A 101 -2.41 -15.94 16.61
CA THR A 101 -1.51 -17.03 16.20
C THR A 101 -1.52 -17.27 14.70
N ASP A 102 -2.60 -16.87 14.02
CA ASP A 102 -2.77 -16.99 12.57
C ASP A 102 -2.57 -15.64 11.86
N LEU A 103 -1.85 -14.67 12.48
CA LEU A 103 -1.60 -13.35 11.92
C LEU A 103 -0.95 -13.39 10.53
N TRP A 104 -0.23 -14.47 10.20
CA TRP A 104 0.33 -14.69 8.87
C TRP A 104 -0.73 -14.71 7.76
N LEU A 105 -2.00 -15.01 8.07
CA LEU A 105 -3.10 -14.90 7.11
C LEU A 105 -3.36 -13.46 6.66
N ASN A 106 -2.99 -12.46 7.47
CA ASN A 106 -2.98 -11.05 7.08
C ASN A 106 -1.66 -10.71 6.41
N GLU A 107 -0.61 -10.69 7.23
CA GLU A 107 0.71 -10.12 6.88
C GLU A 107 1.39 -10.89 5.76
N GLY A 108 1.26 -12.22 5.75
CA GLY A 108 1.86 -13.07 4.72
C GLY A 108 1.18 -12.88 3.36
N PHE A 109 -0.15 -12.76 3.35
CA PHE A 109 -0.89 -12.49 2.12
C PHE A 109 -0.64 -11.06 1.63
N ALA A 110 -0.70 -10.05 2.50
CA ALA A 110 -0.39 -8.68 2.12
C ALA A 110 1.04 -8.53 1.56
N ALA A 111 2.03 -9.15 2.22
CA ALA A 111 3.42 -9.15 1.77
C ALA A 111 3.63 -9.83 0.41
N PHE A 112 2.82 -10.83 0.07
CA PHE A 112 2.88 -11.47 -1.25
C PHE A 112 2.14 -10.64 -2.31
N VAL A 113 0.90 -10.25 -2.01
CA VAL A 113 -0.01 -9.54 -2.92
C VAL A 113 0.49 -8.14 -3.28
N GLN A 114 1.24 -7.47 -2.38
CA GLN A 114 1.82 -6.16 -2.68
C GLN A 114 2.65 -6.17 -3.98
N TYR A 115 3.35 -7.28 -4.28
CA TYR A 115 4.16 -7.39 -5.50
C TYR A 115 3.28 -7.54 -6.75
N ILE A 116 2.10 -8.17 -6.63
CA ILE A 116 1.12 -8.26 -7.73
C ILE A 116 0.59 -6.86 -8.06
N GLY A 117 0.17 -6.11 -7.03
CA GLY A 117 -0.31 -4.74 -7.21
C GLY A 117 0.77 -3.80 -7.76
N MET A 118 2.01 -3.94 -7.28
CA MET A 118 3.14 -3.13 -7.73
C MET A 118 3.59 -3.48 -9.16
N ASP A 119 3.55 -4.77 -9.56
CA ASP A 119 3.86 -5.17 -10.94
C ASP A 119 2.83 -4.61 -11.93
N HIS A 120 1.56 -4.53 -11.50
CA HIS A 120 0.51 -3.92 -12.31
C HIS A 120 0.73 -2.43 -12.59
N ILE A 121 1.13 -1.65 -11.57
CA ILE A 121 1.32 -0.19 -11.72
C ILE A 121 2.69 0.21 -12.31
N GLU A 122 3.72 -0.60 -12.10
CA GLU A 122 5.10 -0.33 -12.51
C GLU A 122 5.74 -1.57 -13.17
N PRO A 123 5.18 -2.08 -14.28
CA PRO A 123 5.63 -3.34 -14.89
C PRO A 123 7.09 -3.29 -15.36
N SER A 124 7.61 -2.08 -15.62
CA SER A 124 9.01 -1.89 -16.00
C SER A 124 10.02 -2.24 -14.91
N TRP A 125 9.59 -2.27 -13.64
CA TRP A 125 10.43 -2.58 -12.49
C TRP A 125 10.65 -4.07 -12.28
N LYS A 126 9.87 -4.93 -12.96
CA LYS A 126 9.97 -6.41 -12.88
C LYS A 126 9.98 -6.92 -11.45
N VAL A 127 9.08 -6.40 -10.63
CA VAL A 127 9.15 -6.54 -9.18
C VAL A 127 8.94 -7.98 -8.71
N ILE A 128 8.25 -8.79 -9.50
CA ILE A 128 8.11 -10.24 -9.26
C ILE A 128 9.48 -10.95 -9.30
N GLU A 129 10.42 -10.48 -10.13
CA GLU A 129 11.79 -11.03 -10.17
C GLU A 129 12.58 -10.63 -8.90
N LEU A 130 12.25 -9.47 -8.30
CA LEU A 130 12.90 -8.98 -7.09
C LEU A 130 12.38 -9.67 -5.81
N PHE A 131 11.21 -10.31 -5.87
CA PHE A 131 10.61 -11.04 -4.73
C PHE A 131 11.56 -12.07 -4.11
N VAL A 132 12.37 -12.75 -4.92
CA VAL A 132 13.30 -13.78 -4.43
C VAL A 132 14.62 -13.21 -3.87
N ILE A 133 14.91 -11.92 -4.13
CA ILE A 133 16.16 -11.25 -3.76
C ILE A 133 16.00 -10.48 -2.45
N ASN A 134 14.86 -9.82 -2.25
CA ASN A 134 14.57 -9.05 -1.04
C ASN A 134 14.13 -9.99 0.10
N LYS A 135 15.04 -10.25 1.05
CA LYS A 135 14.79 -10.99 2.29
C LYS A 135 14.80 -10.06 3.49
#